data_AF-A0A6M3M7P6-F1
#
_entry.id   AF-A0A6M3M7P6-F1
#
_cell.length_a   1.000
_cell.length_b   1.000
_cell.length_c   1.000
_cell.angle_alpha   90.00
_cell.angle_beta   90.00
_cell.angle_gamma   90.00
#
_symmetry.space_group_name_H-M   'P 1'
#
loop_
_entity.id
_entity.type
_entity.pdbx_description
1 polymer ?
#
loop_
_entity_poly.entity_id
_entity_poly.type
_entity_poly.pdbx_seq_one_letter_code
_entity_poly.pdbx_strand_id
1 'polypeptide(L)'
;MSRHHMGMDQIPSFTTVGQRLDWWMTRRKRKQTELAKAAGMAQSALSQIISGRSKAPAAEHMLRLAKELQLSPEYLVWGEGPPETLHFSQLSGLEAQLVMLFRGLPDDAKRDAMLIDVNDFHNRHAAKPGVSAANPWAHVAPPPTMSPPPKPGSKAKAKGKADADH
;
A
#
# COMPACT_ATOMS: atom_id res chain seq x y z
N MET A 1 4.68 13.75 -13.43
CA MET A 1 4.86 12.29 -13.31
C MET A 1 4.39 11.88 -11.92
N SER A 2 3.12 11.48 -11.83
CA SER A 2 2.43 11.23 -10.55
C SER A 2 2.88 9.90 -9.94
N ARG A 3 3.42 9.98 -8.72
CA ARG A 3 3.84 8.84 -7.91
C ARG A 3 2.57 8.22 -7.33
N HIS A 4 2.12 7.10 -7.90
CA HIS A 4 0.95 6.37 -7.39
C HIS A 4 1.20 5.90 -5.96
N HIS A 5 0.43 6.47 -5.05
CA HIS A 5 0.21 6.00 -3.69
C HIS A 5 -0.59 4.69 -3.80
N MET A 6 0.05 3.52 -3.68
CA MET A 6 -0.67 2.25 -3.54
C MET A 6 -1.19 2.17 -2.10
N GLY A 7 -2.42 2.64 -1.91
CA GLY A 7 -3.18 2.37 -0.68
C GLY A 7 -3.53 0.88 -0.62
N MET A 8 -3.45 0.30 0.58
CA MET A 8 -3.93 -1.05 0.96
C MET A 8 -4.34 -1.91 -0.23
N ASP A 9 -3.35 -2.51 -0.91
CA ASP A 9 -3.58 -3.30 -2.12
C ASP A 9 -4.49 -4.49 -1.77
N GLN A 10 -5.77 -4.37 -2.09
CA GLN A 10 -6.67 -5.50 -2.03
C GLN A 10 -6.18 -6.54 -3.03
N ILE A 11 -5.78 -7.71 -2.51
CA ILE A 11 -5.42 -8.85 -3.35
C ILE A 11 -6.70 -9.28 -4.06
N PRO A 12 -6.74 -9.22 -5.41
CA PRO A 12 -7.92 -9.64 -6.16
C PRO A 12 -8.26 -11.11 -5.86
N SER A 13 -9.55 -11.46 -5.96
CA SER A 13 -9.94 -12.87 -5.96
C SER A 13 -9.52 -13.51 -7.29
N PHE A 14 -8.76 -14.60 -7.23
CA PHE A 14 -8.23 -15.29 -8.40
C PHE A 14 -8.82 -16.69 -8.52
N THR A 15 -9.37 -17.00 -9.69
CA THR A 15 -9.99 -18.30 -9.95
C THR A 15 -8.96 -19.38 -10.28
N THR A 16 -7.84 -18.99 -10.90
CA THR A 16 -6.82 -19.96 -11.38
C THR A 16 -5.46 -19.75 -10.74
N VAL A 17 -4.69 -20.83 -10.68
CA VAL A 17 -3.28 -20.79 -10.28
C VAL A 17 -2.48 -19.87 -11.20
N GLY A 18 -2.79 -19.87 -12.50
CA GLY A 18 -2.13 -19.01 -13.48
C GLY A 18 -2.30 -17.52 -13.19
N GLN A 19 -3.52 -17.09 -12.83
CA GLN A 19 -3.79 -15.70 -12.44
C GLN A 19 -3.04 -15.30 -11.17
N ARG A 20 -3.01 -16.18 -10.15
CA ARG A 20 -2.23 -15.95 -8.93
C ARG A 20 -0.74 -15.80 -9.21
N LEU A 21 -0.19 -16.70 -10.04
CA LEU A 21 1.22 -16.64 -10.43
C LEU A 21 1.56 -15.35 -11.17
N ASP A 22 0.74 -14.95 -12.15
CA ASP A 22 0.99 -13.75 -12.94
C ASP A 22 0.97 -12.48 -12.10
N TRP A 23 -0.02 -12.36 -11.22
CA TRP A 23 -0.15 -11.22 -10.33
C TRP A 23 1.03 -11.11 -9.37
N TRP A 24 1.39 -12.20 -8.69
CA TRP A 24 2.51 -12.20 -7.73
C TRP A 24 3.86 -12.04 -8.40
N MET A 25 4.06 -12.63 -9.58
CA MET A 25 5.26 -12.43 -10.39
C MET A 25 5.43 -10.95 -10.77
N THR A 26 4.35 -10.31 -11.23
CA THR A 26 4.34 -8.89 -11.61
C THR A 26 4.59 -7.98 -10.40
N ARG A 27 3.88 -8.24 -9.29
CA ARG A 27 4.04 -7.49 -8.03
C ARG A 27 5.47 -7.56 -7.50
N ARG A 28 6.11 -8.71 -7.63
CA ARG A 28 7.50 -8.96 -7.17
C ARG A 28 8.56 -8.67 -8.24
N LYS A 29 8.15 -8.14 -9.40
CA LYS A 29 9.03 -7.80 -10.53
C LYS A 29 9.94 -8.96 -10.97
N ARG A 30 9.44 -10.20 -10.86
CA ARG A 30 10.17 -11.39 -11.29
C ARG A 30 9.93 -11.63 -12.78
N LYS A 31 10.97 -12.01 -13.52
CA LYS A 31 10.79 -12.42 -14.92
C LYS A 31 10.33 -13.88 -14.97
N GLN A 32 9.45 -14.18 -15.92
CA GLN A 32 8.93 -15.53 -16.12
C GLN A 32 10.04 -16.56 -16.38
N THR A 33 11.08 -16.18 -17.14
CA THR A 33 12.25 -17.03 -17.43
C THR A 33 13.02 -17.40 -16.16
N GLU A 34 13.25 -16.44 -15.28
CA GLU A 34 13.94 -16.62 -14.01
C GLU A 34 13.12 -17.49 -13.06
N LEU A 35 11.81 -17.23 -12.98
CA LEU A 35 10.89 -17.99 -12.14
C LEU A 35 10.77 -19.45 -12.61
N ALA A 36 10.67 -19.68 -13.92
CA ALA A 36 10.64 -21.03 -14.49
C ALA A 36 11.92 -21.81 -14.18
N LYS A 37 13.08 -21.15 -14.34
CA LYS A 37 14.39 -21.73 -14.00
C LYS A 37 14.48 -22.09 -12.53
N ALA A 38 14.05 -21.20 -11.63
CA ALA A 38 14.03 -21.45 -10.18
C ALA A 38 13.09 -22.61 -9.80
N ALA A 39 11.97 -22.74 -10.51
CA ALA A 39 11.04 -23.85 -10.35
C ALA A 39 11.51 -25.17 -10.97
N GLY A 40 12.61 -25.15 -11.74
CA GLY A 40 13.12 -26.32 -12.46
C GLY A 40 12.22 -26.75 -13.61
N MET A 41 11.52 -25.82 -14.26
CA MET A 41 10.64 -26.11 -15.40
C MET A 41 11.00 -25.28 -16.64
N ALA A 42 10.51 -25.70 -17.80
CA ALA A 42 10.61 -24.92 -19.03
C ALA A 42 9.77 -23.64 -18.93
N GLN A 43 10.28 -22.52 -19.48
CA GLN A 43 9.54 -21.26 -19.50
C GLN A 43 8.23 -21.36 -20.30
N SER A 44 8.21 -22.17 -21.36
CA SER A 44 6.99 -22.48 -22.11
C SER A 44 5.94 -23.16 -21.24
N ALA A 45 6.33 -24.08 -20.36
CA ALA A 45 5.42 -24.74 -19.43
C ALA A 45 4.81 -23.74 -18.44
N LEU A 46 5.62 -22.83 -17.87
CA LEU A 46 5.13 -21.76 -17.01
C LEU A 46 4.15 -20.82 -17.76
N SER A 47 4.41 -20.54 -19.04
CA SER A 47 3.52 -19.74 -19.89
C SER A 47 2.17 -20.41 -20.15
N GLN A 48 2.15 -21.73 -20.39
CA GLN A 48 0.90 -22.47 -20.53
C GLN A 48 0.08 -22.49 -19.22
N ILE A 49 0.75 -22.55 -18.06
CA ILE A 49 0.08 -22.48 -16.75
C ILE A 49 -0.54 -21.10 -16.53
N ILE A 50 0.24 -20.03 -16.76
CA ILE A 50 -0.24 -18.65 -16.58
C ILE A 50 -1.43 -18.35 -17.51
N SER A 51 -1.37 -18.80 -18.76
CA SER A 51 -2.45 -18.62 -19.73
C SER A 51 -3.65 -19.56 -19.54
N GLY A 52 -3.61 -20.46 -18.55
CA GLY A 52 -4.70 -21.41 -18.27
C GLY A 52 -4.84 -22.54 -19.30
N ARG A 53 -3.86 -22.71 -20.19
CA ARG A 53 -3.83 -23.76 -21.23
C ARG A 53 -3.30 -25.10 -20.73
N SER A 54 -2.71 -25.13 -19.53
CA SER A 54 -2.26 -26.34 -18.84
C SER A 54 -2.87 -26.44 -17.46
N LYS A 55 -3.04 -27.68 -16.98
CA LYS A 55 -3.38 -27.97 -15.59
C LYS A 55 -2.23 -27.57 -14.66
N ALA A 56 -2.52 -27.56 -13.35
CA ALA A 56 -1.53 -27.30 -12.31
C ALA A 56 -0.27 -28.18 -12.51
N PRO A 57 0.94 -27.61 -12.35
CA PRO A 57 2.18 -28.34 -12.50
C PRO A 57 2.32 -29.44 -11.44
N ALA A 58 3.28 -30.34 -11.62
CA ALA A 58 3.64 -31.31 -10.60
C ALA A 58 3.93 -30.63 -9.25
N ALA A 59 3.59 -31.31 -8.15
CA ALA A 59 3.68 -30.76 -6.79
C ALA A 59 5.08 -30.18 -6.47
N GLU A 60 6.15 -30.84 -6.92
CA GLU A 60 7.52 -30.37 -6.74
C GLU A 60 7.74 -28.96 -7.32
N HIS A 61 7.31 -28.75 -8.57
CA HIS A 61 7.41 -27.46 -9.22
C HIS A 61 6.54 -26.40 -8.54
N MET A 62 5.34 -26.79 -8.09
CA MET A 62 4.44 -25.90 -7.36
C MET A 62 5.07 -25.41 -6.05
N LEU A 63 5.70 -26.29 -5.29
CA LEU A 63 6.39 -25.94 -4.05
C LEU A 63 7.59 -25.03 -4.30
N ARG A 64 8.34 -25.25 -5.38
CA ARG A 64 9.44 -24.35 -5.75
C ARG A 64 8.95 -22.97 -6.18
N LEU A 65 7.85 -22.89 -6.94
CA LEU A 65 7.21 -21.62 -7.29
C LEU A 65 6.73 -20.88 -6.04
N ALA A 66 6.07 -21.59 -5.12
CA ALA A 66 5.61 -21.04 -3.85
C ALA A 66 6.79 -20.50 -3.04
N LYS A 67 7.88 -21.25 -2.93
CA LYS A 67 9.09 -20.80 -2.22
C LYS A 67 9.71 -19.55 -2.85
N GLU A 68 9.88 -19.54 -4.17
CA GLU A 68 10.51 -18.42 -4.88
C GLU A 68 9.67 -17.15 -4.79
N LEU A 69 8.35 -17.30 -4.81
CA LEU A 69 7.40 -16.22 -4.62
C LEU A 69 6.99 -16.04 -3.14
N GLN A 70 7.66 -16.67 -2.17
CA GLN A 70 7.32 -16.63 -0.73
C GLN A 70 5.80 -16.67 -0.44
N LEU A 71 5.12 -17.58 -1.13
CA LEU A 71 3.68 -17.80 -0.99
C LEU A 71 3.42 -19.07 -0.18
N SER A 72 2.27 -19.09 0.49
CA SER A 72 1.69 -20.34 0.95
C SER A 72 1.41 -21.26 -0.24
N PRO A 73 1.86 -22.54 -0.22
CA PRO A 73 1.48 -23.52 -1.22
C PRO A 73 -0.04 -23.68 -1.33
N GLU A 74 -0.74 -23.59 -0.20
CA GLU A 74 -2.19 -23.76 -0.11
C GLU A 74 -2.92 -22.64 -0.87
N TYR A 75 -2.51 -21.39 -0.63
CA TYR A 75 -3.00 -20.25 -1.39
C TYR A 75 -2.67 -20.37 -2.87
N LEU A 76 -1.46 -20.80 -3.21
CA LEU A 76 -1.07 -20.89 -4.61
C LEU A 76 -1.92 -21.91 -5.37
N VAL A 77 -2.19 -23.07 -4.76
CA VAL A 77 -2.94 -24.17 -5.40
C VAL A 77 -4.45 -23.93 -5.36
N TRP A 78 -5.01 -23.60 -4.20
CA TRP A 78 -6.46 -23.55 -3.98
C TRP A 78 -7.01 -22.12 -3.88
N GLY A 79 -6.16 -21.13 -3.65
CA GLY A 79 -6.60 -19.75 -3.41
C GLY A 79 -7.11 -19.53 -1.99
N GLU A 80 -6.83 -20.46 -1.07
CA GLU A 80 -7.31 -20.44 0.30
C GLU A 80 -6.22 -19.99 1.28
N GLY A 81 -6.65 -19.38 2.38
CA GLY A 81 -5.75 -18.91 3.43
C GLY A 81 -4.92 -17.67 3.06
N PRO A 82 -4.02 -17.25 3.98
CA PRO A 82 -3.16 -16.11 3.75
C PRO A 82 -2.15 -16.41 2.63
N PRO A 83 -1.93 -15.46 1.70
CA PRO A 83 -1.09 -15.70 0.54
C PRO A 83 0.39 -15.76 0.86
N GLU A 84 0.86 -14.96 1.80
CA GLU A 84 2.27 -14.87 2.15
C GLU A 84 2.62 -15.81 3.30
N THR A 85 3.77 -16.47 3.19
CA THR A 85 4.31 -17.27 4.30
C THR A 85 5.06 -16.36 5.25
N LEU A 86 4.48 -16.09 6.43
CA LEU A 86 5.18 -15.37 7.49
C LEU A 86 6.23 -16.30 8.13
N HIS A 87 7.50 -15.94 8.02
CA HIS A 87 8.58 -16.66 8.69
C HIS A 87 8.95 -15.92 9.98
N PHE A 88 8.83 -16.58 11.13
CA PHE A 88 9.16 -15.99 12.44
C PHE A 88 10.57 -15.40 12.52
N SER A 89 11.52 -15.96 11.75
CA SER A 89 12.90 -15.48 11.68
C SER A 89 13.05 -14.10 11.03
N GLN A 90 12.01 -13.58 10.37
CA GLN A 90 12.01 -12.26 9.73
C GLN A 90 11.40 -11.18 10.63
N LEU A 91 10.86 -11.55 11.79
CA LEU A 91 10.33 -10.60 12.77
C LEU A 91 11.49 -9.94 13.51
N SER A 92 11.39 -8.63 13.70
CA SER A 92 12.22 -7.91 14.67
C SER A 92 12.00 -8.44 16.09
N GLY A 93 12.93 -8.19 17.01
CA GLY A 93 12.81 -8.66 18.39
C GLY A 93 11.50 -8.23 19.06
N LEU A 94 11.03 -7.02 18.78
CA LEU A 94 9.76 -6.52 19.30
C LEU A 94 8.56 -7.22 18.66
N GLU A 95 8.55 -7.40 17.34
CA GLU A 95 7.47 -8.12 16.65
C GLU A 95 7.38 -9.57 17.10
N ALA A 96 8.51 -10.25 17.28
CA ALA A 96 8.55 -11.60 17.82
C ALA A 96 7.97 -11.64 19.24
N GLN A 97 8.34 -10.68 20.10
CA GLN A 97 7.82 -10.57 21.46
C GLN A 97 6.31 -10.30 21.50
N LEU A 98 5.79 -9.44 20.61
CA LEU A 98 4.35 -9.20 20.45
C LEU A 98 3.61 -10.48 20.05
N VAL A 99 4.16 -11.24 19.09
CA VAL A 99 3.53 -12.50 18.67
C VAL A 99 3.57 -13.53 19.81
N MET A 100 4.67 -13.64 20.55
CA MET A 100 4.75 -14.54 21.70
C MET A 100 3.76 -14.17 22.80
N LEU A 101 3.64 -12.87 23.11
CA LEU A 101 2.66 -12.35 24.06
C LEU A 101 1.24 -12.70 23.60
N PHE A 102 0.90 -12.36 22.35
CA PHE A 102 -0.44 -12.61 21.80
C PHE A 102 -0.83 -14.09 21.81
N ARG A 103 0.11 -15.00 21.49
CA ARG A 103 -0.13 -16.45 21.55
C ARG A 103 -0.40 -16.96 22.97
N GLY A 104 0.19 -16.32 23.97
CA GLY A 104 0.00 -16.65 25.38
C GLY A 104 -1.31 -16.11 25.98
N LEU A 105 -2.03 -15.25 25.26
CA LEU A 105 -3.31 -14.70 25.75
C LEU A 105 -4.45 -15.72 25.67
N PRO A 106 -5.40 -15.69 26.62
CA PRO A 106 -6.72 -16.29 26.47
C PRO A 106 -7.47 -15.76 25.24
N ASP A 107 -8.37 -16.57 24.66
CA ASP A 107 -9.01 -16.23 23.37
C ASP A 107 -9.98 -15.04 23.45
N ASP A 108 -10.61 -14.81 24.59
CA ASP A 108 -11.35 -13.58 24.91
C ASP A 108 -10.42 -12.37 24.92
N ALA A 109 -9.29 -12.46 25.62
CA ALA A 109 -8.28 -11.39 25.65
C ALA A 109 -7.66 -11.09 24.26
N LYS A 110 -7.50 -12.11 23.39
CA LYS A 110 -7.06 -11.92 21.99
C LYS A 110 -8.08 -11.12 21.18
N ARG A 111 -9.38 -11.40 21.37
CA ARG A 111 -10.46 -10.68 20.67
C ARG A 111 -10.51 -9.22 21.11
N ASP A 112 -10.42 -8.97 22.40
CA ASP A 112 -10.41 -7.61 22.95
C ASP A 112 -9.18 -6.83 22.47
N ALA A 113 -7.99 -7.46 22.47
CA ALA A 113 -6.79 -6.86 21.92
C ALA A 113 -6.91 -6.50 20.43
N MET A 114 -7.60 -7.32 19.63
CA MET A 114 -7.88 -7.01 18.21
C MET A 114 -8.90 -5.86 18.04
N LEU A 115 -9.85 -5.71 18.95
CA LEU A 115 -10.89 -4.67 18.88
C LEU A 115 -10.38 -3.28 19.27
N ILE A 116 -9.37 -3.20 20.14
CA ILE A 116 -8.79 -1.94 20.62
C ILE A 116 -8.14 -1.14 19.47
N ASP A 117 -7.58 -1.81 18.46
CA ASP A 117 -6.73 -1.15 17.44
C ASP A 117 -7.52 -0.45 16.31
N VAL A 118 -8.75 -0.90 16.00
CA VAL A 118 -9.53 -0.31 14.90
C VAL A 118 -10.14 1.04 15.29
N ASN A 119 -10.58 1.20 16.53
CA ASN A 119 -11.31 2.38 16.97
C ASN A 119 -10.38 3.53 17.42
N ASP A 120 -9.25 3.20 18.07
CA ASP A 120 -8.35 4.22 18.62
C ASP A 120 -7.41 4.82 17.54
N PHE A 121 -7.01 4.05 16.53
CA PHE A 121 -6.20 4.54 15.41
C PHE A 121 -6.97 5.55 14.53
N HIS A 122 -8.25 5.28 14.24
CA HIS A 122 -9.12 6.22 13.53
C HIS A 122 -9.40 7.49 14.36
N ASN A 123 -9.61 7.38 15.67
CA ASN A 123 -9.89 8.53 16.53
C ASN A 123 -8.65 9.43 16.75
N ARG A 124 -7.45 8.87 16.87
CA ARG A 124 -6.21 9.66 17.04
C ARG A 124 -5.83 10.46 15.79
N HIS A 125 -6.18 9.98 14.59
CA HIS A 125 -5.98 10.71 13.33
C HIS A 125 -7.14 11.64 12.96
N ALA A 126 -8.34 11.44 13.52
CA ALA A 126 -9.49 12.34 13.37
C ALA A 126 -9.50 13.51 14.37
N ALA A 127 -8.77 13.39 15.48
CA ALA A 127 -8.58 14.49 16.44
C ALA A 127 -7.66 15.57 15.84
N LYS A 128 -8.27 16.59 15.23
CA LYS A 128 -7.59 17.87 14.94
C LYS A 128 -6.87 18.32 16.21
N PRO A 129 -5.63 18.85 16.14
CA PRO A 129 -4.99 19.41 17.32
C PRO A 129 -5.90 20.50 17.86
N GLY A 130 -6.49 20.23 19.03
CA GLY A 130 -7.23 21.21 19.80
C GLY A 130 -6.31 22.41 19.96
N VAL A 131 -6.83 23.57 19.57
CA VAL A 131 -6.16 24.86 19.65
C VAL A 131 -5.47 24.96 21.01
N SER A 132 -4.16 25.19 20.94
CA SER A 132 -3.24 25.34 22.05
C SER A 132 -3.84 26.16 23.19
N ALA A 133 -3.51 25.72 24.40
CA ALA A 133 -3.71 26.39 25.66
C ALA A 133 -3.59 27.92 25.56
N ALA A 134 -4.54 28.60 26.22
CA ALA A 134 -4.43 29.95 26.77
C ALA A 134 -3.68 30.97 25.90
N ASN A 135 -4.41 31.74 25.08
CA ASN A 135 -3.90 33.03 24.61
C ASN A 135 -3.91 33.99 25.82
N PRO A 136 -2.75 34.35 26.40
CA PRO A 136 -2.70 35.11 27.65
C PRO A 136 -2.95 36.62 27.45
N TRP A 137 -3.28 37.06 26.23
CA TRP A 137 -3.45 38.48 25.88
C TRP A 137 -4.89 38.85 25.50
N ALA A 138 -5.87 37.98 25.78
CA ALA A 138 -7.27 38.17 25.39
C ALA A 138 -7.95 39.41 26.02
N HIS A 139 -7.32 40.06 27.00
CA HIS A 139 -7.81 41.24 27.72
C HIS A 139 -7.19 42.56 27.25
N VAL A 140 -6.29 42.56 26.26
CA VAL A 140 -5.72 43.80 25.70
C VAL A 140 -6.60 44.27 24.54
N ALA A 141 -7.25 45.42 24.69
CA ALA A 141 -8.06 46.03 23.64
C ALA A 141 -7.20 46.27 22.37
N PRO A 142 -7.74 46.01 21.16
CA PRO A 142 -6.98 46.23 19.93
C PRO A 142 -6.66 47.73 19.76
N PRO A 143 -5.48 48.08 19.23
CA PRO A 143 -5.16 49.48 18.94
C PRO A 143 -6.12 50.06 17.89
N PRO A 144 -6.43 51.37 17.94
CA PRO A 144 -7.33 51.99 16.98
C PRO A 144 -6.76 51.85 15.56
N THR A 145 -7.60 51.38 14.64
CA THR A 145 -7.29 51.18 13.23
C THR A 145 -6.87 52.49 12.58
N MET A 146 -5.62 52.61 12.14
CA MET A 146 -5.22 53.69 11.22
C MET A 146 -5.88 53.44 9.85
N SER A 147 -6.56 54.45 9.31
CA SER A 147 -7.13 54.42 7.95
C SER A 147 -6.07 54.08 6.90
N PRO A 148 -6.39 53.27 5.88
CA PRO A 148 -5.43 52.92 4.85
C PRO A 148 -5.07 54.14 3.96
N PRO A 149 -3.81 54.27 3.52
CA PRO A 149 -3.40 55.35 2.62
C PRO A 149 -3.98 55.17 1.19
N PRO A 150 -4.15 56.26 0.42
CA PRO A 150 -4.79 56.23 -0.90
C PRO A 150 -3.92 55.51 -1.95
N LYS A 151 -4.58 54.75 -2.85
CA LYS A 151 -3.95 53.93 -3.90
C LYS A 151 -3.25 54.79 -4.98
N PRO A 152 -2.01 54.47 -5.41
CA PRO A 152 -1.37 55.13 -6.54
C PRO A 152 -1.92 54.63 -7.89
N GLY A 153 -2.00 55.56 -8.85
CA GLY A 153 -2.77 55.49 -10.09
C GLY A 153 -2.33 54.46 -11.14
N SER A 154 -3.33 54.02 -11.91
CA SER A 154 -3.24 53.21 -13.12
C SER A 154 -2.53 53.97 -14.24
N LYS A 155 -1.41 53.44 -14.75
CA LYS A 155 -0.87 53.82 -16.07
C LYS A 155 -1.25 52.79 -17.11
N ALA A 156 -1.83 53.32 -18.19
CA ALA A 156 -2.34 52.64 -19.37
C ALA A 156 -1.28 51.80 -20.11
N LYS A 157 -1.71 50.66 -20.68
CA LYS A 157 -1.00 49.97 -21.76
C LYS A 157 -1.73 50.26 -23.08
N ALA A 158 -1.04 50.98 -23.96
CA ALA A 158 -1.44 51.27 -25.33
C ALA A 158 -1.39 50.00 -26.21
N LYS A 159 -2.35 49.91 -27.12
CA LYS A 159 -2.54 48.87 -28.13
C LYS A 159 -1.91 49.36 -29.44
N GLY A 160 -0.84 48.71 -29.90
CA GLY A 160 -0.23 48.93 -31.21
C GLY A 160 -0.76 47.92 -32.23
N LYS A 161 -1.28 48.44 -33.34
CA LYS A 161 -1.75 47.76 -34.56
C LYS A 161 -1.01 48.43 -35.73
N ALA A 162 -0.92 47.73 -36.87
CA ALA A 162 -0.40 48.12 -38.20
C ALA A 162 1.02 47.59 -38.49
N ASP A 163 1.40 47.16 -39.70
CA ASP A 163 0.70 46.77 -40.94
C ASP A 163 1.78 46.06 -41.79
N ALA A 164 1.36 45.19 -42.71
CA ALA A 164 2.24 44.51 -43.68
C ALA A 164 2.06 45.18 -45.05
N ASP A 165 3.17 45.59 -45.67
CA ASP A 165 3.25 45.91 -47.10
C ASP A 165 4.70 45.70 -47.56
N HIS A 166 4.90 44.76 -48.48
CA HIS A 166 5.90 44.70 -49.58
C HIS A 166 5.62 43.47 -50.44
#